data_AF-A0A3M1AFZ1-F1
#
_entry.id   AF-A0A3M1AFZ1-F1
#
_cell.length_a   1.000
_cell.length_b   1.000
_cell.length_c   1.000
_cell.angle_alpha   90.00
_cell.angle_beta   90.00
_cell.angle_gamma   90.00
#
_symmetry.space_group_name_H-M   'P 1'
#
loop_
_entity.id
_entity.type
_entity.pdbx_description
1 polymer ?
#
loop_
_entity_poly.entity_id
_entity_poly.type
_entity_poly.pdbx_seq_one_letter_code
_entity_poly.pdbx_strand_id
1 'polypeptide(L)'
;MPEKLEVKPYLHRIKHWKIRNMVMLYLEAREQFKNYRRSLKKDSNLSFEKLKNISDILFEIKEDHHLLYKRVLNPRKKKFEKAQKFTPDDVETEFMNNIGLLFHKVMAAREIKYIMEHYVEESVTFQKNLEDLNFHLNRIENLFDQGIKILKQLISRNRDNILLLTYFLENRELTQKCFGNEISELFRLFANNKDVSEVYYLAARFYFQNGWKDRAQTALKELLKSNPEHPEGKQLAARLQN
;
A
#
# COMPACT_ATOMS: atom_id res chain seq x y z
N MET A 1 -30.89 -4.20 -24.95
CA MET A 1 -29.99 -4.49 -23.81
C MET A 1 -28.98 -3.35 -23.71
N PRO A 2 -28.73 -2.74 -22.54
CA PRO A 2 -27.71 -1.70 -22.45
C PRO A 2 -26.33 -2.33 -22.71
N GLU A 3 -25.59 -1.79 -23.67
CA GLU A 3 -24.20 -2.17 -23.95
C GLU A 3 -23.40 -2.19 -22.65
N LYS A 4 -22.76 -3.32 -22.35
CA LYS A 4 -21.73 -3.35 -21.32
C LYS A 4 -20.59 -2.45 -21.81
N LEU A 5 -20.47 -1.26 -21.23
CA LEU A 5 -19.33 -0.39 -21.47
C LEU A 5 -18.05 -1.16 -21.12
N GLU A 6 -17.30 -1.53 -22.15
CA GLU A 6 -16.02 -2.21 -22.02
C GLU A 6 -15.01 -1.28 -21.32
N VAL A 7 -14.16 -1.87 -20.48
CA VAL A 7 -13.11 -1.13 -19.77
C VAL A 7 -12.07 -0.65 -20.77
N LYS A 8 -11.59 0.60 -20.66
CA LYS A 8 -10.61 1.14 -21.61
C LYS A 8 -9.35 0.26 -21.64
N PRO A 9 -8.81 -0.11 -22.82
CA PRO A 9 -7.65 -1.00 -22.93
C PRO A 9 -6.40 -0.52 -22.17
N TYR A 10 -6.21 0.80 -22.04
CA TYR A 10 -5.10 1.34 -21.27
C TYR A 10 -5.20 1.00 -19.78
N LEU A 11 -6.40 0.93 -19.21
CA LEU A 11 -6.62 0.60 -17.79
C LEU A 11 -6.18 -0.82 -17.48
N HIS A 12 -6.39 -1.76 -18.40
CA HIS A 12 -5.86 -3.11 -18.28
C HIS A 12 -4.33 -3.12 -18.22
N ARG A 13 -3.66 -2.35 -19.07
CA ARG A 13 -2.18 -2.27 -19.12
C ARG A 13 -1.58 -1.69 -17.83
N ILE A 14 -2.26 -0.72 -17.21
CA ILE A 14 -1.72 -0.02 -16.03
C ILE A 14 -2.22 -0.57 -14.69
N LYS A 15 -3.23 -1.48 -14.67
CA LYS A 15 -3.87 -1.94 -13.43
C LYS A 15 -2.86 -2.46 -12.42
N HIS A 16 -1.98 -3.38 -12.83
CA HIS A 16 -0.98 -3.97 -11.93
C HIS A 16 -0.02 -2.94 -11.36
N TRP A 17 0.41 -1.98 -12.19
CA TRP A 17 1.31 -0.90 -11.78
C TRP A 17 0.62 0.04 -10.79
N LYS A 18 -0.63 0.44 -11.05
CA LYS A 18 -1.42 1.29 -10.15
C LYS A 18 -1.74 0.60 -8.83
N ILE A 19 -2.04 -0.70 -8.84
CA ILE A 19 -2.23 -1.47 -7.60
C ILE A 19 -0.94 -1.49 -6.78
N ARG A 20 0.21 -1.78 -7.41
CA ARG A 20 1.51 -1.69 -6.73
C ARG A 20 1.73 -0.29 -6.13
N ASN A 21 1.45 0.77 -6.87
CA ASN A 21 1.63 2.15 -6.42
C ASN A 21 0.77 2.45 -5.18
N MET A 22 -0.53 2.13 -5.24
CA MET A 22 -1.44 2.32 -4.11
C MET A 22 -0.98 1.56 -2.86
N VAL A 23 -0.50 0.31 -3.01
CA VAL A 23 0.02 -0.46 -1.88
C VAL A 23 1.29 0.18 -1.31
N MET A 24 2.24 0.57 -2.17
CA MET A 24 3.48 1.23 -1.76
C MET A 24 3.20 2.51 -0.96
N LEU A 25 2.42 3.41 -1.55
CA LEU A 25 2.05 4.68 -0.93
C LEU A 25 1.31 4.47 0.39
N TYR A 26 0.46 3.44 0.47
CA TYR A 26 -0.24 3.11 1.71
C TYR A 26 0.72 2.70 2.83
N LEU A 27 1.69 1.83 2.55
CA LEU A 27 2.69 1.41 3.54
C LEU A 27 3.57 2.59 3.96
N GLU A 28 3.92 3.47 3.03
CA GLU A 28 4.67 4.70 3.32
C GLU A 28 3.88 5.64 4.22
N ALA A 29 2.64 5.96 3.88
CA ALA A 29 1.76 6.81 4.71
C ALA A 29 1.63 6.26 6.14
N ARG A 30 1.49 4.93 6.27
CA ARG A 30 1.42 4.27 7.58
C ARG A 30 2.72 4.43 8.37
N GLU A 31 3.88 4.21 7.74
CA GLU A 31 5.17 4.34 8.42
C GLU A 31 5.45 5.79 8.81
N GLN A 32 5.15 6.76 7.93
CA GLN A 32 5.23 8.18 8.26
C GLN A 32 4.33 8.53 9.46
N PHE A 33 3.10 8.01 9.49
CA PHE A 33 2.19 8.20 10.63
C PHE A 33 2.70 7.55 11.92
N LYS A 34 3.24 6.32 11.87
CA LYS A 34 3.84 5.67 13.03
C LYS A 34 5.01 6.47 13.59
N ASN A 35 5.86 7.00 12.72
CA ASN A 35 7.00 7.84 13.12
C ASN A 35 6.53 9.19 13.69
N TYR A 36 5.48 9.77 13.14
CA TYR A 36 4.80 10.93 13.74
C TYR A 36 4.31 10.62 15.16
N ARG A 37 3.59 9.52 15.37
CA ARG A 37 3.07 9.12 16.70
C ARG A 37 4.17 8.84 17.71
N ARG A 38 5.24 8.16 17.31
CA ARG A 38 6.41 7.91 18.18
C ARG A 38 7.09 9.21 18.61
N SER A 39 7.19 10.16 17.69
CA SER A 39 7.81 11.46 17.96
C SER A 39 6.95 12.30 18.90
N LEU A 40 5.61 12.21 18.79
CA LEU A 40 4.69 12.94 19.66
C LEU A 40 4.82 12.50 21.13
N LYS A 41 5.08 11.20 21.37
CA LYS A 41 5.30 10.65 22.71
C LYS A 41 6.65 11.05 23.34
N LYS A 42 7.60 11.54 22.54
CA LYS A 42 8.95 11.92 22.99
C LYS A 42 9.11 13.42 23.19
N ASP A 43 8.00 14.13 23.37
CA ASP A 43 7.96 15.57 23.64
C ASP A 43 8.60 16.43 22.55
N SER A 44 8.40 16.02 21.28
CA SER A 44 8.87 16.80 20.14
C SER A 44 7.79 17.75 19.65
N ASN A 45 8.19 19.00 19.41
CA ASN A 45 7.41 20.05 18.74
C ASN A 45 7.16 19.64 17.28
N LEU A 46 6.24 18.71 17.07
CA LEU A 46 5.92 18.19 15.74
C LEU A 46 5.08 19.20 14.98
N SER A 47 5.51 19.52 13.76
CA SER A 47 4.77 20.39 12.85
C SER A 47 3.59 19.67 12.19
N PHE A 48 2.53 20.43 11.90
CA PHE A 48 1.41 20.01 11.05
C PHE A 48 1.84 19.55 9.65
N GLU A 49 3.02 19.98 9.15
CA GLU A 49 3.56 19.59 7.83
C GLU A 49 3.71 18.07 7.66
N LYS A 50 4.01 17.33 8.74
CA LYS A 50 4.07 15.86 8.66
C LYS A 50 2.69 15.25 8.39
N LEU A 51 1.62 15.80 8.98
CA LEU A 51 0.25 15.37 8.69
C LEU A 51 -0.18 15.77 7.29
N LYS A 52 0.28 16.93 6.79
CA LYS A 52 0.10 17.36 5.40
C LYS A 52 0.70 16.36 4.41
N ASN A 53 1.95 15.96 4.59
CA ASN A 53 2.58 14.96 3.71
C ASN A 53 1.82 13.62 3.69
N ILE A 54 1.35 13.16 4.85
CA ILE A 54 0.52 11.95 4.93
C ILE A 54 -0.81 12.15 4.18
N SER A 55 -1.46 13.32 4.31
CA SER A 55 -2.69 13.61 3.56
C SER A 55 -2.47 13.68 2.05
N ASP A 56 -1.32 14.19 1.60
CA ASP A 56 -0.98 14.30 0.18
C ASP A 56 -0.77 12.90 -0.43
N ILE A 57 -0.07 12.01 0.28
CA ILE A 57 0.08 10.60 -0.12
C ILE A 57 -1.28 9.90 -0.20
N LEU A 58 -2.14 10.06 0.81
CA LEU A 58 -3.47 9.47 0.81
C LEU A 58 -4.36 10.03 -0.31
N PHE A 59 -4.17 11.30 -0.70
CA PHE A 59 -4.84 11.90 -1.84
C PHE A 59 -4.40 11.25 -3.16
N GLU A 60 -3.09 11.01 -3.34
CA GLU A 60 -2.58 10.31 -4.53
C GLU A 60 -3.17 8.90 -4.67
N ILE A 61 -3.27 8.15 -3.57
CA ILE A 61 -3.92 6.83 -3.58
C ILE A 61 -5.40 6.95 -4.00
N LYS A 62 -6.11 7.99 -3.55
CA LYS A 62 -7.49 8.23 -3.98
C LYS A 62 -7.56 8.50 -5.47
N GLU A 63 -6.66 9.31 -6.03
CA GLU A 63 -6.63 9.59 -7.47
C GLU A 63 -6.40 8.30 -8.28
N ASP A 64 -5.50 7.44 -7.83
CA ASP A 64 -5.28 6.12 -8.45
C ASP A 64 -6.53 5.23 -8.40
N HIS A 65 -7.25 5.24 -7.28
CA HIS A 65 -8.54 4.55 -7.19
C HIS A 65 -9.59 5.15 -8.14
N HIS A 66 -9.69 6.47 -8.23
CA HIS A 66 -10.65 7.13 -9.12
C HIS A 66 -10.30 6.94 -10.59
N LEU A 67 -9.03 6.76 -10.92
CA LEU A 67 -8.59 6.39 -12.27
C LEU A 67 -9.03 4.98 -12.64
N LEU A 68 -8.75 4.00 -11.78
CA LEU A 68 -8.99 2.58 -12.06
C LEU A 68 -10.47 2.18 -11.95
N TYR A 69 -11.16 2.67 -10.93
CA TYR A 69 -12.44 2.13 -10.50
C TYR A 69 -13.59 3.10 -10.71
N LYS A 70 -14.76 2.53 -11.00
CA LYS A 70 -16.02 3.28 -11.05
C LYS A 70 -16.36 3.81 -9.67
N ARG A 71 -16.71 5.09 -9.59
CA ARG A 71 -17.29 5.68 -8.38
C ARG A 71 -18.60 4.99 -7.98
N VAL A 72 -18.74 4.70 -6.68
CA VAL A 72 -20.00 4.23 -6.10
C VAL A 72 -20.98 5.39 -6.01
N LEU A 73 -22.14 5.28 -6.67
CA LEU A 73 -23.24 6.25 -6.58
C LEU A 73 -24.24 5.90 -5.49
N ASN A 74 -24.49 4.60 -5.28
CA ASN A 74 -25.33 4.11 -4.19
C ASN A 74 -24.75 2.79 -3.67
N PRO A 75 -24.08 2.80 -2.51
CA PRO A 75 -23.47 1.60 -1.93
C PRO A 75 -24.50 0.50 -1.64
N ARG A 76 -25.66 0.85 -1.08
CA ARG A 76 -26.72 -0.11 -0.71
C ARG A 76 -27.28 -0.87 -1.91
N LYS A 77 -27.34 -0.21 -3.06
CA LYS A 77 -27.86 -0.78 -4.32
C LYS A 77 -26.76 -1.26 -5.27
N LYS A 78 -25.49 -1.28 -4.84
CA LYS A 78 -24.30 -1.51 -5.70
C LYS A 78 -24.39 -0.76 -7.04
N LYS A 79 -24.85 0.49 -7.01
CA LYS A 79 -24.98 1.34 -8.21
C LYS A 79 -23.70 2.13 -8.38
N PHE A 80 -23.09 2.00 -9.55
CA PHE A 80 -21.85 2.67 -9.92
C PHE A 80 -22.07 3.70 -11.03
N GLU A 81 -21.12 4.62 -11.18
CA GLU A 81 -21.09 5.54 -12.31
C GLU A 81 -21.06 4.81 -13.66
N LYS A 82 -21.60 5.43 -14.69
CA LYS A 82 -21.45 4.96 -16.06
C LYS A 82 -20.12 5.45 -16.61
N ALA A 83 -19.06 4.68 -16.39
CA ALA A 83 -17.73 4.94 -16.94
C ALA A 83 -17.09 3.65 -17.48
N GLN A 84 -16.17 3.78 -18.43
CA GLN A 84 -15.36 2.69 -18.99
C GLN A 84 -14.17 2.35 -18.06
N LYS A 85 -14.46 2.14 -16.76
CA LYS A 85 -13.51 1.80 -15.69
C LYS A 85 -13.84 0.43 -15.09
N PHE A 86 -12.98 -0.13 -14.26
CA PHE A 86 -13.28 -1.37 -13.53
C PHE A 86 -14.41 -1.13 -12.52
N THR A 87 -15.34 -2.08 -12.40
CA THR A 87 -16.24 -2.10 -11.23
C THR A 87 -15.43 -2.69 -10.07
N PRO A 88 -15.25 -1.96 -8.95
CA PRO A 88 -14.51 -2.52 -7.83
C PRO A 88 -15.29 -3.67 -7.20
N ASP A 89 -14.58 -4.70 -6.79
CA ASP A 89 -15.13 -5.75 -5.95
C ASP A 89 -15.28 -5.29 -4.49
N ASP A 90 -15.75 -6.20 -3.61
CA ASP A 90 -16.02 -5.84 -2.22
C ASP A 90 -14.73 -5.46 -1.44
N VAL A 91 -13.57 -6.07 -1.73
CA VAL A 91 -12.28 -5.76 -1.05
C VAL A 91 -11.68 -4.48 -1.59
N GLU A 92 -11.74 -4.27 -2.91
CA GLU A 92 -11.33 -3.02 -3.55
C GLU A 92 -12.19 -1.86 -3.01
N THR A 93 -13.50 -2.07 -2.84
CA THR A 93 -14.42 -1.09 -2.24
C THR A 93 -14.09 -0.80 -0.77
N GLU A 94 -13.80 -1.84 0.02
CA GLU A 94 -13.43 -1.68 1.43
C GLU A 94 -12.13 -0.89 1.58
N PHE A 95 -11.13 -1.18 0.73
CA PHE A 95 -9.86 -0.45 0.71
C PHE A 95 -10.07 1.01 0.31
N MET A 96 -10.83 1.28 -0.76
CA MET A 96 -11.19 2.64 -1.17
C MET A 96 -11.84 3.43 -0.03
N ASN A 97 -12.76 2.81 0.71
CA ASN A 97 -13.43 3.43 1.85
C ASN A 97 -12.45 3.69 3.01
N ASN A 98 -11.56 2.75 3.31
CA ASN A 98 -10.53 2.92 4.33
C ASN A 98 -9.61 4.11 4.01
N ILE A 99 -9.12 4.20 2.77
CA ILE A 99 -8.32 5.35 2.29
C ILE A 99 -9.10 6.66 2.41
N GLY A 100 -10.36 6.67 1.98
CA GLY A 100 -11.21 7.87 2.08
C GLY A 100 -11.35 8.35 3.52
N LEU A 101 -11.63 7.44 4.45
CA LEU A 101 -11.74 7.75 5.88
C LEU A 101 -10.41 8.22 6.47
N LEU A 102 -9.30 7.54 6.14
CA LEU A 102 -7.96 7.96 6.55
C LEU A 102 -7.66 9.39 6.10
N PHE A 103 -7.87 9.69 4.83
CA PHE A 103 -7.65 11.02 4.27
C PHE A 103 -8.41 12.09 5.06
N HIS A 104 -9.71 11.89 5.30
CA HIS A 104 -10.51 12.86 6.06
C HIS A 104 -10.07 13.00 7.52
N LYS A 105 -9.67 11.90 8.18
CA LYS A 105 -9.22 11.96 9.57
C LYS A 105 -7.84 12.61 9.70
N VAL A 106 -6.92 12.36 8.77
CA VAL A 106 -5.62 13.04 8.71
C VAL A 106 -5.79 14.53 8.44
N MET A 107 -6.67 14.91 7.51
CA MET A 107 -6.99 16.33 7.25
C MET A 107 -7.52 17.05 8.49
N ALA A 108 -8.44 16.41 9.23
CA ALA A 108 -8.95 16.99 10.47
C ALA A 108 -7.86 17.13 11.54
N ALA A 109 -7.00 16.11 11.71
CA ALA A 109 -5.86 16.19 12.65
C ALA A 109 -4.86 17.29 12.25
N ARG A 110 -4.60 17.43 10.95
CA ARG A 110 -3.73 18.48 10.39
C ARG A 110 -4.26 19.86 10.73
N GLU A 111 -5.55 20.11 10.52
CA GLU A 111 -6.18 21.40 10.80
C GLU A 111 -6.08 21.78 12.28
N ILE A 112 -6.42 20.85 13.18
CA ILE A 112 -6.29 21.06 14.62
C ILE A 112 -4.83 21.41 14.98
N LYS A 113 -3.87 20.67 14.40
CA LYS A 113 -2.45 20.90 14.68
C LYS A 113 -1.96 22.26 14.16
N TYR A 114 -2.42 22.68 12.99
CA TYR A 114 -2.16 24.00 12.43
C TYR A 114 -2.70 25.10 13.35
N ILE A 115 -3.94 24.97 13.84
CA ILE A 115 -4.54 25.91 14.80
C ILE A 115 -3.68 26.00 16.06
N MET A 116 -3.31 24.85 16.65
CA MET A 116 -2.47 24.80 17.85
C MET A 116 -1.09 25.44 17.66
N GLU A 117 -0.53 25.42 16.44
CA GLU A 117 0.79 26.01 16.15
C GLU A 117 0.75 27.52 15.91
N HIS A 118 -0.37 28.05 15.42
CA HIS A 118 -0.42 29.42 14.89
C HIS A 118 -1.42 30.36 15.58
N TYR A 119 -2.40 29.85 16.34
CA TYR A 119 -3.53 30.66 16.82
C TYR A 119 -3.90 30.47 18.29
N VAL A 120 -3.28 29.54 19.03
CA VAL A 120 -3.72 29.24 20.40
C VAL A 120 -2.81 29.93 21.44
N GLU A 121 -3.34 30.96 22.09
CA GLU A 121 -2.70 31.69 23.20
C GLU A 121 -3.24 31.30 24.59
N GLU A 122 -4.46 30.73 24.68
CA GLU A 122 -5.13 30.39 25.95
C GLU A 122 -5.02 28.90 26.32
N SER A 123 -4.73 28.62 27.60
CA SER A 123 -4.44 27.25 28.09
C SER A 123 -5.62 26.27 27.97
N VAL A 124 -6.86 26.73 28.17
CA VAL A 124 -8.07 25.88 28.10
C VAL A 124 -8.35 25.45 26.66
N THR A 125 -8.26 26.38 25.71
CA THR A 125 -8.44 26.10 24.27
C THR A 125 -7.35 25.17 23.75
N PHE A 126 -6.11 25.35 24.22
CA PHE A 126 -5.00 24.45 23.89
C PHE A 126 -5.28 23.02 24.35
N GLN A 127 -5.71 22.85 25.59
CA GLN A 127 -5.98 21.53 26.17
C GLN A 127 -7.10 20.79 25.41
N LYS A 128 -8.19 21.49 25.08
CA LYS A 128 -9.28 20.93 24.28
C LYS A 128 -8.80 20.50 22.89
N ASN A 129 -8.02 21.34 22.20
CA ASN A 129 -7.47 20.99 20.89
C ASN A 129 -6.51 19.80 20.96
N LEU A 130 -5.72 19.68 22.04
CA LEU A 130 -4.86 18.54 22.27
C LEU A 130 -5.65 17.24 22.46
N GLU A 131 -6.77 17.28 23.19
CA GLU A 131 -7.67 16.14 23.36
C GLU A 131 -8.31 15.72 22.03
N ASP A 132 -8.84 16.68 21.26
CA ASP A 132 -9.42 16.44 19.94
C ASP A 132 -8.38 15.86 18.97
N LEU A 133 -7.16 16.42 18.95
CA LEU A 133 -6.05 15.90 18.16
C LEU A 133 -5.76 14.44 18.54
N ASN A 134 -5.62 14.13 19.82
CA ASN A 134 -5.36 12.77 20.29
C ASN A 134 -6.48 11.80 19.90
N PHE A 135 -7.74 12.22 19.98
CA PHE A 135 -8.87 11.44 19.50
C PHE A 135 -8.73 11.11 18.00
N HIS A 136 -8.43 12.11 17.17
CA HIS A 136 -8.23 11.92 15.74
C HIS A 136 -7.04 11.01 15.42
N LEU A 137 -5.91 11.19 16.12
CA LEU A 137 -4.72 10.35 15.95
C LEU A 137 -4.99 8.88 16.31
N ASN A 138 -5.70 8.62 17.41
CA ASN A 138 -6.10 7.25 17.77
C ASN A 138 -7.02 6.63 16.71
N ARG A 139 -7.92 7.42 16.10
CA ARG A 139 -8.78 6.97 15.00
C ARG A 139 -7.98 6.64 13.74
N ILE A 140 -6.99 7.46 13.39
CA ILE A 140 -6.09 7.21 12.25
C ILE A 140 -5.29 5.92 12.46
N GLU A 141 -4.76 5.71 13.67
CA GLU A 141 -4.03 4.48 14.04
C GLU A 141 -4.89 3.23 13.83
N ASN A 142 -6.12 3.24 14.37
CA ASN A 142 -7.07 2.15 14.18
C ASN A 142 -7.44 1.90 12.72
N LEU A 143 -7.60 2.97 11.92
CA LEU A 143 -7.90 2.86 10.49
C LEU A 143 -6.73 2.25 9.71
N PHE A 144 -5.48 2.58 10.04
CA PHE A 144 -4.32 1.93 9.45
C PHE A 144 -4.24 0.45 9.79
N ASP A 145 -4.55 0.07 11.03
CA ASP A 145 -4.52 -1.35 11.43
C ASP A 145 -5.65 -2.15 10.77
N GLN A 146 -6.84 -1.56 10.61
CA GLN A 146 -7.92 -2.14 9.79
C GLN A 146 -7.48 -2.28 8.33
N GLY A 147 -6.88 -1.23 7.75
CA GLY A 147 -6.48 -1.26 6.35
C GLY A 147 -5.34 -2.23 6.07
N ILE A 148 -4.45 -2.54 7.02
CA ILE A 148 -3.50 -3.66 6.88
C ILE A 148 -4.22 -5.01 6.74
N LYS A 149 -5.33 -5.23 7.46
CA LYS A 149 -6.14 -6.46 7.30
C LYS A 149 -6.77 -6.54 5.92
N ILE A 150 -7.32 -5.42 5.43
CA ILE A 150 -7.90 -5.31 4.09
C ILE A 150 -6.81 -5.53 3.03
N LEU A 151 -5.62 -4.94 3.23
CA LEU A 151 -4.50 -5.01 2.31
C LEU A 151 -4.01 -6.44 2.11
N LYS A 152 -4.01 -7.28 3.15
CA LYS A 152 -3.70 -8.72 3.01
C LYS A 152 -4.67 -9.42 2.05
N GLN A 153 -5.96 -9.11 2.15
CA GLN A 153 -6.97 -9.66 1.23
C GLN A 153 -6.77 -9.14 -0.19
N LEU A 154 -6.47 -7.84 -0.34
CA LEU A 154 -6.18 -7.23 -1.63
C LEU A 154 -4.95 -7.88 -2.29
N ILE A 155 -3.89 -8.11 -1.52
CA ILE A 155 -2.67 -8.78 -1.99
C ILE A 155 -2.97 -10.21 -2.45
N SER A 156 -3.78 -10.97 -1.68
CA SER A 156 -4.21 -12.31 -2.08
C SER A 156 -4.94 -12.34 -3.43
N ARG A 157 -5.79 -11.33 -3.69
CA ARG A 157 -6.49 -11.16 -4.99
C ARG A 157 -5.58 -10.71 -6.14
N ASN A 158 -4.39 -10.22 -5.82
CA ASN A 158 -3.39 -9.72 -6.78
C ASN A 158 -2.09 -10.53 -6.70
N ARG A 159 -2.17 -11.82 -6.36
CA ARG A 159 -1.01 -12.71 -6.20
C ARG A 159 -0.23 -12.97 -7.50
N ASP A 160 -0.84 -12.70 -8.65
CA ASP A 160 -0.22 -12.75 -9.98
C ASP A 160 0.45 -11.42 -10.38
N ASN A 161 0.31 -10.38 -9.55
CA ASN A 161 0.93 -9.09 -9.79
C ASN A 161 2.43 -9.14 -9.42
N ILE A 162 3.26 -9.50 -10.40
CA ILE A 162 4.72 -9.55 -10.26
C ILE A 162 5.35 -8.21 -9.84
N LEU A 163 4.74 -7.08 -10.20
CA LEU A 163 5.23 -5.75 -9.82
C LEU A 163 5.03 -5.48 -8.31
N LEU A 164 3.98 -6.06 -7.74
CA LEU A 164 3.70 -6.01 -6.31
C LEU A 164 4.65 -6.93 -5.52
N LEU A 165 4.90 -8.13 -6.03
CA LEU A 165 5.88 -9.06 -5.44
C LEU A 165 7.27 -8.45 -5.36
N THR A 166 7.76 -7.94 -6.49
CA THR A 166 9.08 -7.32 -6.61
C THR A 166 9.22 -6.12 -5.69
N TYR A 167 8.19 -5.28 -5.55
CA TYR A 167 8.16 -4.20 -4.58
C TYR A 167 8.40 -4.69 -3.14
N PHE A 168 7.70 -5.75 -2.69
CA PHE A 168 7.85 -6.27 -1.33
C PHE A 168 9.25 -6.84 -1.07
N LEU A 169 9.86 -7.48 -2.07
CA LEU A 169 11.22 -7.98 -1.97
C LEU A 169 12.25 -6.84 -1.90
N GLU A 170 12.09 -5.82 -2.73
CA GLU A 170 12.96 -4.63 -2.75
C GLU A 170 12.83 -3.80 -1.46
N ASN A 171 11.65 -3.80 -0.85
CA ASN A 171 11.33 -3.02 0.36
C ASN A 171 11.11 -3.94 1.57
N ARG A 172 11.95 -4.96 1.72
CA ARG A 172 11.76 -6.02 2.73
C ARG A 172 11.68 -5.48 4.16
N GLU A 173 12.47 -4.47 4.51
CA GLU A 173 12.44 -3.88 5.86
C GLU A 173 11.10 -3.19 6.16
N LEU A 174 10.61 -2.34 5.24
CA LEU A 174 9.31 -1.69 5.38
C LEU A 174 8.18 -2.74 5.39
N THR A 175 8.26 -3.74 4.51
CA THR A 175 7.31 -4.85 4.47
C THR A 175 7.28 -5.59 5.81
N GLN A 176 8.45 -5.90 6.38
CA GLN A 176 8.58 -6.54 7.69
C GLN A 176 8.00 -5.67 8.81
N LYS A 177 8.28 -4.36 8.82
CA LYS A 177 7.69 -3.41 9.79
C LYS A 177 6.16 -3.35 9.69
N CYS A 178 5.62 -3.53 8.48
CA CYS A 178 4.19 -3.42 8.23
C CYS A 178 3.42 -4.69 8.55
N PHE A 179 3.94 -5.85 8.15
CA PHE A 179 3.27 -7.16 8.27
C PHE A 179 3.80 -8.04 9.41
N GLY A 180 4.94 -7.69 10.02
CA GLY A 180 5.50 -8.42 11.16
C GLY A 180 5.82 -9.88 10.81
N ASN A 181 5.47 -10.79 11.71
CA ASN A 181 5.76 -12.22 11.57
C ASN A 181 5.01 -12.89 10.42
N GLU A 182 4.01 -12.22 9.83
CA GLU A 182 3.20 -12.75 8.74
C GLU A 182 3.81 -12.51 7.35
N ILE A 183 5.01 -11.91 7.26
CA ILE A 183 5.67 -11.65 5.96
C ILE A 183 5.86 -12.94 5.13
N SER A 184 6.15 -14.06 5.79
CA SER A 184 6.39 -15.34 5.12
C SER A 184 5.09 -15.88 4.51
N GLU A 185 3.96 -15.71 5.21
CA GLU A 185 2.64 -16.04 4.70
C GLU A 185 2.28 -15.15 3.50
N LEU A 186 2.60 -13.85 3.59
CA LEU A 186 2.41 -12.91 2.50
C LEU A 186 3.16 -13.35 1.23
N PHE A 187 4.43 -13.75 1.35
CA PHE A 187 5.22 -14.23 0.21
C PHE A 187 4.67 -15.54 -0.37
N ARG A 188 4.20 -16.47 0.48
CA ARG A 188 3.58 -17.72 0.01
C ARG A 188 2.35 -17.49 -0.87
N LEU A 189 1.61 -16.39 -0.69
CA LEU A 189 0.48 -16.05 -1.56
C LEU A 189 0.91 -15.91 -3.03
N PHE A 190 2.06 -15.29 -3.28
CA PHE A 190 2.62 -15.10 -4.63
C PHE A 190 3.19 -16.38 -5.24
N ALA A 191 3.67 -17.30 -4.40
CA ALA A 191 4.25 -18.58 -4.82
C ALA A 191 3.22 -19.71 -4.96
N ASN A 192 1.91 -19.42 -5.03
CA ASN A 192 0.85 -20.43 -5.00
C ASN A 192 0.99 -21.41 -3.81
N ASN A 193 1.33 -20.87 -2.63
CA ASN A 193 1.59 -21.61 -1.40
C ASN A 193 2.79 -22.58 -1.45
N LYS A 194 3.66 -22.46 -2.46
CA LYS A 194 4.98 -23.11 -2.45
C LYS A 194 5.94 -22.42 -1.48
N ASP A 195 7.16 -22.95 -1.41
CA ASP A 195 8.25 -22.40 -0.62
C ASP A 195 8.64 -20.98 -1.03
N VAL A 196 9.18 -20.20 -0.09
CA VAL A 196 9.61 -18.80 -0.31
C VAL A 196 10.73 -18.71 -1.36
N SER A 197 11.51 -19.77 -1.57
CA SER A 197 12.47 -19.85 -2.68
C SER A 197 11.83 -19.57 -4.04
N GLU A 198 10.60 -20.05 -4.28
CA GLU A 198 9.86 -19.80 -5.53
C GLU A 198 9.59 -18.30 -5.75
N VAL A 199 9.34 -17.53 -4.69
CA VAL A 199 9.16 -16.07 -4.79
C VAL A 199 10.41 -15.40 -5.36
N TYR A 200 11.58 -15.80 -4.87
CA TYR A 200 12.85 -15.27 -5.36
C TYR A 200 13.11 -15.70 -6.81
N TYR A 201 12.74 -16.91 -7.19
CA TYR A 201 12.80 -17.36 -8.58
C TYR A 201 11.89 -16.53 -9.50
N LEU A 202 10.63 -16.29 -9.12
CA LEU A 202 9.69 -15.47 -9.89
C LEU A 202 10.23 -14.06 -10.11
N ALA A 203 10.76 -13.42 -9.06
CA ALA A 203 11.37 -12.11 -9.15
C ALA A 203 12.63 -12.12 -10.03
N ALA A 204 13.53 -13.09 -9.85
CA ALA A 204 14.74 -13.22 -10.65
C ALA A 204 14.43 -13.38 -12.14
N ARG A 205 13.47 -14.25 -12.48
CA ARG A 205 13.02 -14.47 -13.87
C ARG A 205 12.46 -13.19 -14.45
N PHE A 206 11.62 -12.48 -13.71
CA PHE A 206 11.05 -11.21 -14.14
C PHE A 206 12.13 -10.16 -14.41
N TYR A 207 13.08 -9.98 -13.48
CA TYR A 207 14.19 -9.04 -13.66
C TYR A 207 15.07 -9.39 -14.85
N PHE A 208 15.39 -10.66 -15.04
CA PHE A 208 16.17 -11.12 -16.18
C PHE A 208 15.46 -10.84 -17.51
N GLN A 209 14.16 -11.15 -17.61
CA GLN A 209 13.36 -10.90 -18.82
C GLN A 209 13.24 -9.41 -19.18
N ASN A 210 13.37 -8.51 -18.20
CA ASN A 210 13.33 -7.06 -18.39
C ASN A 210 14.73 -6.42 -18.47
N GLY A 211 15.79 -7.22 -18.54
CA GLY A 211 17.17 -6.74 -18.70
C GLY A 211 17.82 -6.20 -17.42
N TRP A 212 17.19 -6.34 -16.25
CA TRP A 212 17.74 -5.88 -14.97
C TRP A 212 18.63 -6.94 -14.34
N LYS A 213 19.81 -7.17 -14.95
CA LYS A 213 20.75 -8.24 -14.58
C LYS A 213 21.14 -8.21 -13.10
N ASP A 214 21.49 -7.05 -12.54
CA ASP A 214 21.93 -6.93 -11.14
C ASP A 214 20.84 -7.33 -10.14
N ARG A 215 19.59 -6.92 -10.42
CA ARG A 215 18.43 -7.31 -9.60
C ARG A 215 18.15 -8.80 -9.73
N ALA A 216 18.27 -9.36 -10.94
CA ALA A 216 18.12 -10.79 -11.18
C ALA A 216 19.18 -11.59 -10.40
N GLN A 217 20.45 -11.18 -10.43
CA GLN A 217 21.53 -11.81 -9.67
C GLN A 217 21.28 -11.74 -8.15
N THR A 218 20.82 -10.60 -7.65
CA THR A 218 20.49 -10.43 -6.23
C THR A 218 19.37 -11.39 -5.80
N ALA A 219 18.29 -11.46 -6.57
CA ALA A 219 17.19 -12.38 -6.30
C ALA A 219 17.64 -13.86 -6.38
N LEU A 220 18.48 -14.22 -7.36
CA LEU A 220 19.04 -15.57 -7.46
C LEU A 220 19.94 -15.95 -6.30
N LYS A 221 20.71 -15.00 -5.76
CA LYS A 221 21.53 -15.24 -4.58
C LYS A 221 20.67 -15.62 -3.38
N GLU A 222 19.55 -14.92 -3.15
CA GLU A 222 18.61 -15.26 -2.07
C GLU A 222 17.86 -16.58 -2.35
N LEU A 223 17.54 -16.87 -3.61
CA LEU A 223 16.98 -18.16 -4.02
C LEU A 223 17.93 -19.31 -3.68
N LEU A 224 19.16 -19.28 -4.18
CA LEU A 224 20.12 -20.38 -4.03
C LEU A 224 20.67 -20.49 -2.60
N LYS A 225 20.59 -19.42 -1.80
CA LYS A 225 20.87 -19.48 -0.36
C LYS A 225 19.79 -20.27 0.40
N SER A 226 18.52 -20.14 0.00
CA SER A 226 17.40 -20.83 0.67
C SER A 226 17.12 -22.22 0.10
N ASN A 227 17.37 -22.42 -1.20
CA ASN A 227 17.24 -23.69 -1.89
C ASN A 227 18.39 -23.86 -2.91
N PRO A 228 19.55 -24.37 -2.48
CA PRO A 228 20.72 -24.55 -3.34
C PRO A 228 20.45 -25.45 -4.55
N GLU A 229 19.50 -26.37 -4.45
CA GLU A 229 19.19 -27.38 -5.47
C GLU A 229 18.04 -26.97 -6.41
N HIS A 230 17.59 -25.72 -6.37
CA HIS A 230 16.50 -25.26 -7.25
C HIS A 230 16.91 -25.35 -8.74
N PRO A 231 16.30 -26.26 -9.54
CA PRO A 231 16.78 -26.57 -10.89
C PRO A 231 16.73 -25.37 -11.84
N GLU A 232 15.58 -24.69 -11.90
CA GLU A 232 15.36 -23.52 -12.75
C GLU A 232 16.19 -22.32 -12.30
N GLY A 233 16.45 -22.19 -10.99
CA GLY A 233 17.34 -21.18 -10.43
C GLY A 233 18.78 -21.35 -10.90
N LYS A 234 19.32 -22.59 -10.86
CA LYS A 234 20.65 -22.91 -11.39
C LYS A 234 20.76 -22.63 -12.88
N GLN A 235 19.75 -23.01 -13.66
CA GLN A 235 19.71 -22.71 -15.10
C GLN A 235 19.70 -21.21 -15.38
N LEU A 236 18.90 -20.44 -14.65
CA LEU A 236 18.84 -18.99 -14.81
C LEU A 236 20.16 -18.32 -14.40
N ALA A 237 20.82 -18.81 -13.35
CA ALA A 237 22.14 -18.32 -12.93
C ALA A 237 23.21 -18.54 -14.00
N ALA A 238 23.25 -19.73 -14.63
CA ALA A 238 24.16 -20.02 -15.73
C ALA A 238 23.94 -19.09 -16.94
N ARG A 239 22.67 -18.74 -17.23
CA ARG A 239 22.33 -17.81 -18.31
C ARG A 239 22.73 -16.36 -18.04
N LEU A 240 22.94 -15.97 -16.80
CA LEU A 240 23.38 -14.62 -16.42
C LEU A 240 24.90 -14.44 -16.49
N GLN A 241 25.65 -15.55 -16.54
CA GLN A 241 27.11 -15.56 -16.65
C GLN A 241 27.59 -15.53 -18.12
N ASN A 242 26.70 -15.84 -19.06
CA ASN A 242 26.90 -15.71 -20.51
C ASN A 242 26.37 -14.36 -21.01
#